data_AF-A0A554I7L6-F1
#
_entry.id   AF-A0A554I7L6-F1
#
_cell.length_a   1.000
_cell.length_b   1.000
_cell.length_c   1.000
_cell.angle_alpha   90.00
_cell.angle_beta   90.00
_cell.angle_gamma   90.00
#
_symmetry.space_group_name_H-M   'P 1'
#
loop_
_entity.id
_entity.type
_entity.pdbx_description
1 polymer ?
#
loop_
_entity_poly.entity_id
_entity_poly.type
_entity_poly.pdbx_seq_one_letter_code
_entity_poly.pdbx_strand_id
1 'polypeptide(L)'
;MEKKVIPRKEYMKKQIEEALSEENKWYAGEKLGHAPTVAEAIIYYAECPDGGAKHFAEEYIPEDMVKKPDEAQNKSTKNEKNNPPK
;
A
#
# COMPACT_ATOMS: atom_id res chain seq x y z
N MET A 1 -10.86 -11.56 3.47
CA MET A 1 -9.59 -12.31 3.45
C MET A 1 -8.65 -11.67 4.47
N GLU A 2 -7.88 -12.48 5.20
CA GLU A 2 -6.86 -11.97 6.12
C GLU A 2 -5.63 -11.53 5.31
N LYS A 3 -5.10 -10.33 5.59
CA LYS A 3 -3.97 -9.77 4.85
C LYS A 3 -2.66 -10.43 5.30
N LYS A 4 -1.80 -10.77 4.35
CA LYS A 4 -0.47 -11.35 4.60
C LYS A 4 0.51 -10.26 4.96
N VAL A 5 1.02 -10.31 6.19
CA VAL A 5 2.11 -9.44 6.64
C VAL A 5 3.43 -10.02 6.17
N ILE A 6 4.23 -9.22 5.46
CA ILE A 6 5.52 -9.65 4.89
C ILE A 6 6.61 -8.58 5.06
N PRO A 7 7.90 -8.96 5.10
CA PRO A 7 9.00 -8.00 5.18
C PRO A 7 8.96 -6.99 4.04
N ARG A 8 9.29 -5.72 4.31
CA ARG A 8 9.25 -4.63 3.32
C ARG A 8 9.99 -4.95 2.01
N LYS A 9 11.15 -5.62 2.11
CA LYS A 9 11.93 -6.05 0.94
C LYS A 9 11.18 -7.07 0.09
N GLU A 10 10.50 -8.01 0.73
CA GLU A 10 9.68 -9.02 0.05
C GLU A 10 8.42 -8.38 -0.56
N TYR A 11 7.80 -7.44 0.16
CA TYR A 11 6.67 -6.66 -0.33
C TYR A 11 7.00 -5.96 -1.65
N MET A 12 8.12 -5.22 -1.70
CA MET A 12 8.55 -4.53 -2.93
C MET A 12 8.82 -5.51 -4.08
N LYS A 13 9.40 -6.68 -3.79
CA LYS A 13 9.64 -7.70 -4.82
C LYS A 13 8.32 -8.21 -5.40
N LYS A 14 7.37 -8.54 -4.53
CA LYS A 14 6.05 -9.03 -4.91
C LYS A 14 5.22 -7.97 -5.67
N GLN A 15 5.38 -6.69 -5.35
CA GLN A 15 4.76 -5.60 -6.14
C GLN A 15 5.28 -5.57 -7.57
N ILE A 16 6.58 -5.78 -7.77
CA ILE A 16 7.17 -5.81 -9.12
C ILE A 16 6.71 -7.07 -9.87
N GLU A 17 6.68 -8.22 -9.20
CA GLU A 17 6.15 -9.48 -9.77
C GLU A 17 4.69 -9.31 -10.22
N GLU A 18 3.86 -8.66 -9.41
CA GLU A 18 2.46 -8.37 -9.72
C GLU A 18 2.31 -7.36 -10.87
N ALA A 19 3.06 -6.27 -10.85
CA ALA A 19 3.04 -5.27 -11.92
C ALA A 19 3.44 -5.85 -13.29
N LEU A 20 4.27 -6.90 -13.28
CA LEU A 20 4.73 -7.58 -14.49
C LEU A 20 4.01 -8.91 -14.74
N SER A 21 2.96 -9.21 -13.98
CA SER A 21 2.17 -10.43 -14.15
C SER A 21 1.44 -10.40 -15.50
N GLU A 22 1.20 -11.59 -16.06
CA GLU A 22 0.42 -11.72 -17.30
C GLU A 22 -1.01 -11.20 -17.13
N GLU A 23 -1.56 -11.28 -15.93
CA GLU A 23 -2.88 -10.75 -15.60
C GLU A 23 -2.89 -9.21 -15.63
N ASN A 24 -1.94 -8.53 -14.98
CA ASN A 24 -1.85 -7.08 -15.03
C ASN A 24 -1.58 -6.57 -16.47
N LYS A 25 -0.75 -7.29 -17.24
CA LYS A 25 -0.53 -6.98 -18.66
C LYS A 25 -1.80 -7.18 -19.50
N TRP A 26 -2.59 -8.21 -19.21
CA TRP A 26 -3.85 -8.44 -19.91
C TRP A 26 -4.82 -7.28 -19.65
N TYR A 27 -5.03 -6.90 -18.39
CA TYR A 27 -5.88 -5.76 -18.03
C TYR A 27 -5.39 -4.43 -18.62
N ALA A 28 -4.07 -4.17 -18.56
CA ALA A 28 -3.48 -3.00 -19.19
C ALA A 28 -3.70 -3.01 -20.71
N GLY A 29 -3.57 -4.16 -21.35
CA GLY A 29 -3.79 -4.31 -22.79
C GLY A 29 -5.25 -4.10 -23.20
N GLU A 30 -6.21 -4.60 -22.43
CA GLU A 30 -7.64 -4.34 -22.64
C GLU A 30 -7.95 -2.83 -22.59
N LYS A 31 -7.33 -2.10 -21.66
CA LYS A 31 -7.54 -0.64 -21.53
C LYS A 31 -6.85 0.18 -22.62
N LEU A 32 -5.68 -0.27 -23.06
CA LEU A 32 -4.86 0.44 -24.08
C LEU A 32 -5.24 0.08 -25.52
N GLY A 33 -5.87 -1.08 -25.74
CA GLY A 33 -6.21 -1.59 -27.07
C GLY A 33 -5.02 -2.22 -27.81
N HIS A 34 -3.92 -2.52 -27.12
CA HIS A 34 -2.76 -3.21 -27.67
C HIS A 34 -1.99 -3.97 -26.58
N ALA A 35 -1.04 -4.83 -26.98
CA ALA A 35 -0.14 -5.46 -26.01
C ALA A 35 0.73 -4.38 -25.32
N PRO A 36 0.69 -4.26 -23.98
CA PRO A 36 1.40 -3.20 -23.28
C PRO A 36 2.91 -3.47 -23.24
N THR A 37 3.69 -2.40 -23.28
CA THR A 37 5.10 -2.43 -22.89
C THR A 37 5.24 -2.64 -21.38
N VAL A 38 6.46 -2.97 -20.95
CA VAL A 38 6.79 -3.09 -19.51
C VAL A 38 6.48 -1.78 -18.75
N ALA A 39 6.80 -0.63 -19.36
CA ALA A 39 6.54 0.66 -18.74
C ALA A 39 5.03 0.92 -18.56
N GLU A 40 4.24 0.63 -19.59
CA GLU A 40 2.78 0.80 -19.56
C GLU A 40 2.12 -0.14 -18.54
N ALA A 41 2.60 -1.38 -18.42
CA ALA A 41 2.10 -2.32 -17.40
C ALA A 41 2.37 -1.80 -15.97
N ILE A 42 3.56 -1.22 -15.73
CA ILE A 42 3.91 -0.62 -14.44
C ILE A 42 3.06 0.64 -14.16
N ILE A 43 2.88 1.51 -15.16
CA ILE A 43 2.03 2.70 -15.05
C ILE A 43 0.59 2.30 -14.74
N TYR A 44 0.04 1.32 -15.47
CA TYR A 44 -1.29 0.79 -15.23
C TYR A 44 -1.42 0.25 -13.80
N TYR A 45 -0.45 -0.55 -13.35
CA TYR A 45 -0.42 -1.10 -12.00
C TYR A 45 -0.50 0.01 -10.93
N ALA A 46 0.26 1.11 -11.09
CA ALA A 46 0.39 2.16 -10.10
C ALA A 46 -0.74 3.21 -10.14
N GLU A 47 -1.23 3.56 -11.32
CA GLU A 47 -2.09 4.73 -11.52
C GLU A 47 -3.57 4.37 -11.71
N CYS A 48 -3.89 3.13 -12.10
CA CYS A 48 -5.28 2.75 -12.31
C CYS A 48 -5.99 2.42 -10.98
N PRO A 49 -7.18 2.98 -10.71
CA PRO A 49 -7.97 2.66 -9.51
C PRO A 49 -8.38 1.18 -9.42
N ASP A 50 -8.45 0.53 -10.57
CA ASP A 50 -8.73 -0.88 -10.84
C ASP A 50 -7.46 -1.65 -11.23
N GLY A 51 -6.29 -1.04 -11.09
CA GLY A 51 -4.99 -1.63 -11.40
C GLY A 51 -4.52 -2.63 -10.33
N GLY A 52 -3.47 -3.39 -10.68
CA GLY A 52 -2.93 -4.44 -9.82
C GLY A 52 -2.47 -3.95 -8.44
N ALA A 53 -2.12 -2.67 -8.24
CA ALA A 53 -1.73 -2.17 -6.93
C ALA A 53 -2.86 -2.24 -5.88
N LYS A 54 -4.11 -2.09 -6.31
CA LYS A 54 -5.26 -2.19 -5.40
C LYS A 54 -5.45 -3.63 -4.94
N HIS A 55 -5.50 -4.58 -5.88
CA HIS A 55 -5.61 -6.01 -5.56
C HIS A 55 -4.43 -6.46 -4.68
N PHE A 56 -3.21 -6.01 -5.00
CA PHE A 56 -2.03 -6.29 -4.21
C PHE A 56 -2.15 -5.80 -2.76
N ALA A 57 -2.63 -4.57 -2.56
CA ALA A 57 -2.81 -3.98 -1.23
C ALA A 57 -3.98 -4.60 -0.44
N GLU A 58 -4.90 -5.32 -1.10
CA GLU A 58 -5.93 -6.12 -0.47
C GLU A 58 -5.40 -7.46 0.06
N GLU A 59 -4.31 -7.99 -0.53
CA GLU A 59 -3.70 -9.25 -0.11
C GLU A 59 -2.51 -9.06 0.85
N TYR A 60 -1.68 -8.03 0.66
CA TYR A 60 -0.43 -7.86 1.40
C TYR A 60 -0.38 -6.57 2.24
N ILE A 61 0.31 -6.62 3.38
CA ILE A 61 0.72 -5.46 4.18
C ILE A 61 2.22 -5.58 4.48
N PRO A 62 3.02 -4.52 4.29
CA PRO A 62 4.41 -4.59 4.70
C PRO A 62 4.53 -4.45 6.23
N GLU A 63 5.41 -5.22 6.85
CA GLU A 63 5.59 -5.32 8.32
C GLU A 63 5.72 -3.98 9.04
N ASP A 64 6.36 -2.98 8.41
CA ASP A 64 6.56 -1.63 8.94
C ASP A 64 5.27 -0.80 9.04
N MET A 65 4.20 -1.22 8.34
CA MET A 65 2.89 -0.56 8.39
C MET A 65 1.92 -1.17 9.40
N VAL A 66 2.27 -2.31 10.00
CA VAL A 66 1.49 -2.90 11.09
C VAL A 66 1.81 -2.10 12.36
N LYS A 67 0.92 -1.17 12.74
CA LYS A 67 1.04 -0.46 14.02
C LYS A 67 1.09 -1.50 15.15
N LYS A 68 2.19 -1.52 15.90
CA LYS A 68 2.27 -2.32 17.13
C LYS A 68 1.14 -1.88 18.06
N PRO A 69 0.43 -2.79 18.73
CA PRO A 69 -0.71 -2.46 19.58
C PRO A 69 -0.39 -1.62 20.85
N ASP A 70 0.83 -1.11 21.06
CA ASP A 70 1.26 -0.49 22.34
C ASP A 70 1.84 0.94 22.23
N GLU A 71 1.24 1.82 21.42
CA GLU A 71 1.50 3.29 21.53
C GLU A 71 0.22 4.12 21.73
N ALA A 72 -0.87 3.48 22.17
CA ALA A 72 -2.16 4.13 22.42
C ALA A 72 -2.54 4.23 23.90
N GLN A 73 -1.59 4.29 24.84
CA GLN A 73 -1.87 4.63 26.24
C GLN A 73 -0.66 5.27 26.98
N ASN A 74 -0.21 6.48 26.60
CA ASN A 74 0.23 7.48 27.58
C ASN A 74 0.55 8.84 26.93
N LYS A 75 -0.45 9.72 26.83
CA LYS A 75 -0.30 11.19 26.93
C LYS A 75 -1.69 11.83 26.89
N SER A 76 -2.52 11.45 27.85
CA SER A 76 -3.65 12.28 28.25
C SER A 76 -3.64 12.29 29.77
N THR A 77 -3.00 13.31 30.34
CA THR A 77 -3.38 14.03 31.59
C THR A 77 -2.23 14.94 32.06
N LYS A 78 -2.64 16.13 32.55
CA LYS A 78 -1.88 17.23 33.18
C LYS A 78 -1.15 18.19 32.22
N ASN A 79 -1.39 19.49 32.21
CA ASN A 79 -2.03 20.37 33.19
C ASN A 79 -2.70 21.57 32.50
N GLU A 80 -3.99 21.69 32.76
CA GLU A 80 -4.66 22.99 32.90
C GLU A 80 -4.11 23.70 34.15
N LYS A 81 -4.12 25.04 34.11
CA LYS A 81 -3.75 26.03 35.16
C LYS A 81 -2.27 26.40 35.24
N ASN A 82 -1.96 27.61 34.77
CA ASN A 82 -1.35 28.70 35.57
C ASN A 82 -1.22 29.96 34.70
N ASN A 83 -2.28 30.78 34.62
CA ASN A 83 -2.13 32.19 34.26
C ASN A 83 -2.08 33.00 35.57
N PRO A 84 -1.04 33.83 35.81
CA PRO A 84 -0.94 34.64 37.02
C PRO A 84 -1.86 35.87 36.97
N PRO A 85 -2.22 36.44 38.13
CA PRO A 85 -3.12 37.59 38.19
C PRO A 85 -2.41 38.88 37.77
N LYS A 86 -3.17 39.77 37.14
CA LYS A 86 -2.89 41.21 37.10
C LYS A 86 -4.17 41.98 37.38
#